data_AF-A0A8S3KIR9-F1
#
_entry.id   AF-A0A8S3KIR9-F1
#
_cell.length_a   1.000
_cell.length_b   1.000
_cell.length_c   1.000
_cell.angle_alpha   90.00
_cell.angle_beta   90.00
_cell.angle_gamma   90.00
#
_symmetry.space_group_name_H-M   'P 1'
#
loop_
_entity.id
_entity.type
_entity.pdbx_description
1 polymer ?
#
loop_
_entity_poly.entity_id
_entity_poly.type
_entity_poly.pdbx_seq_one_letter_code
_entity_poly.pdbx_strand_id
1 'polypeptide(L)' 'MSYLNDWDRKIQKLDVVDNYEKEKQQIREYQGNSFPFSFGDYVVKILLGGVDSWFDLLDEEKVSLDNDEPSQY' A
#
# COMPACT_ATOMS: atom_id res chain seq x y z
N MET A 1 -7.99 4.53 -17.35
CA MET A 1 -7.55 4.41 -15.95
C MET A 1 -8.70 4.46 -14.95
N SER A 2 -9.71 5.34 -15.09
CA SER A 2 -10.83 5.43 -14.12
C SER A 2 -11.55 4.12 -13.80
N TYR A 3 -11.74 3.22 -14.77
CA TYR A 3 -12.49 1.98 -14.54
C TYR A 3 -11.70 0.94 -13.70
N LEU A 4 -10.37 1.04 -13.67
CA LEU A 4 -9.52 0.12 -12.91
C LEU A 4 -9.57 0.46 -11.41
N ASN A 5 -9.54 1.75 -11.07
CA ASN A 5 -9.73 2.21 -9.70
C ASN A 5 -11.15 1.92 -9.17
N ASP A 6 -12.15 1.91 -10.06
CA ASP A 6 -13.51 1.49 -9.69
C ASP A 6 -13.60 -0.02 -9.40
N TRP A 7 -12.71 -0.84 -9.97
CA TRP A 7 -12.64 -2.27 -9.72
C TRP A 7 -11.87 -2.58 -8.45
N ASP A 8 -10.79 -1.86 -8.21
CA ASP A 8 -10.02 -1.85 -6.97
C ASP A 8 -10.94 -1.64 -5.75
N ARG A 9 -11.80 -0.61 -5.81
CA ARG A 9 -12.79 -0.31 -4.76
C ARG A 9 -13.95 -1.30 -4.62
N LYS A 10 -14.22 -2.11 -5.66
CA LYS A 10 -15.40 -2.99 -5.71
C LYS A 10 -15.05 -4.46 -5.52
N ILE A 11 -13.81 -4.84 -5.77
CA ILE A 11 -13.35 -6.23 -5.73
C ILE A 11 -12.40 -6.31 -4.55
N GLN A 12 -12.93 -6.80 -3.43
CA GLN A 12 -12.15 -7.06 -2.23
C GLN A 12 -10.93 -7.90 -2.59
N LYS A 13 -9.72 -7.41 -2.29
CA LYS A 13 -8.42 -8.07 -2.53
C LYS A 13 -7.88 -8.05 -3.96
N LEU A 14 -8.40 -7.18 -4.83
CA LEU A 14 -7.80 -6.95 -6.14
C LEU A 14 -6.92 -5.71 -6.06
N ASP A 15 -5.61 -5.90 -5.87
CA ASP A 15 -4.62 -4.82 -6.00
C ASP A 15 -4.33 -4.63 -7.50
N VAL A 16 -4.86 -3.56 -8.10
CA VAL A 16 -4.53 -3.22 -9.49
C VAL A 16 -3.16 -2.55 -9.51
N VAL A 17 -2.13 -3.39 -9.68
CA VAL A 17 -0.73 -2.97 -9.76
C VAL A 17 -0.52 -1.86 -10.81
N ASP A 18 -0.47 -0.60 -10.35
CA ASP A 18 0.00 0.53 -11.14
C ASP A 18 1.55 0.52 -11.12
N ASN A 19 2.21 1.53 -11.68
CA ASN A 19 3.68 1.61 -11.67
C ASN A 19 4.22 2.15 -10.34
N TYR A 20 5.30 1.55 -9.81
CA TYR A 20 5.97 1.91 -8.55
C TYR A 20 6.11 3.42 -8.27
N GLU A 21 6.44 4.23 -9.28
CA GLU A 21 6.61 5.67 -9.10
C GLU A 21 5.30 6.38 -8.74
N LYS A 22 4.16 5.95 -9.29
CA LYS A 22 2.85 6.49 -8.90
C LYS A 22 2.45 6.03 -7.51
N GLU A 23 2.65 4.74 -7.23
CA GLU A 23 2.35 4.15 -5.92
C GLU A 23 3.10 4.91 -4.80
N LYS A 24 4.39 5.14 -5.02
CA LYS A 24 5.23 5.92 -4.13
C LYS A 24 4.76 7.36 -3.98
N GLN A 25 4.24 7.97 -5.05
CA GLN A 25 3.68 9.32 -4.97
C GLN A 25 2.42 9.33 -4.09
N GLN A 26 1.49 8.42 -4.31
CA GLN A 26 0.24 8.32 -3.53
C GLN A 26 0.53 8.05 -2.05
N ILE A 27 1.40 7.09 -1.74
CA ILE A 27 1.84 6.82 -0.36
C ILE A 27 2.43 8.07 0.28
N ARG A 28 3.22 8.86 -0.45
CA ARG A 28 3.77 10.13 0.07
C ARG A 28 2.70 11.22 0.27
N GLU A 29 1.64 11.22 -0.54
CA GLU A 29 0.52 12.14 -0.39
C GLU A 29 -0.26 11.87 0.91
N TYR A 30 -0.44 10.59 1.30
CA TYR A 30 -1.18 10.22 2.52
C TYR A 30 -0.31 10.08 3.78
N GLN A 31 0.89 9.49 3.66
CA GLN A 31 1.80 9.26 4.79
C GLN A 31 2.76 10.43 5.06
N GLY A 32 3.02 11.25 4.04
CA GLY A 32 3.96 12.37 4.06
C GLY A 32 5.25 12.12 3.26
N ASN A 33 5.88 13.20 2.80
CA ASN A 33 7.04 13.16 1.90
C ASN A 33 8.26 12.40 2.40
N SER A 34 8.41 12.26 3.72
CA SER A 34 9.52 11.55 4.37
C SER A 34 9.20 10.08 4.67
N PHE A 35 8.03 9.57 4.27
CA PHE A 35 7.68 8.19 4.53
C PHE A 35 8.66 7.23 3.82
N PRO A 36 9.27 6.27 4.55
CA PRO A 36 10.20 5.32 3.96
C PRO A 36 9.41 4.31 3.11
N PHE A 37 9.58 4.41 1.79
CA PHE A 37 9.00 3.47 0.84
C PHE A 37 10.00 3.18 -0.29
N SER A 38 10.42 1.93 -0.37
CA SER A 38 11.39 1.40 -1.33
C SER A 38 10.71 0.48 -2.35
N PHE A 39 11.47 0.09 -3.37
CA PHE A 39 10.99 -0.89 -4.35
C PHE A 39 10.77 -2.27 -3.72
N GLY A 40 11.50 -2.62 -2.66
CA GLY A 40 11.26 -3.86 -1.93
C GLY A 40 9.89 -3.85 -1.24
N ASP A 41 9.55 -2.74 -0.58
CA ASP A 41 8.25 -2.54 0.08
C ASP A 41 7.10 -2.60 -0.92
N TYR A 42 7.33 -2.07 -2.13
CA TYR A 42 6.38 -2.16 -3.23
C TYR A 42 6.14 -3.60 -3.70
N VAL A 43 7.18 -4.42 -3.85
CA VAL A 43 7.02 -5.85 -4.20
C VAL A 43 6.26 -6.59 -3.09
N VAL A 44 6.56 -6.29 -1.83
CA VAL A 44 5.84 -6.88 -0.69
C VAL A 44 4.38 -6.45 -0.69
N LYS A 45 4.09 -5.16 -0.92
CA LYS A 45 2.73 -4.62 -1.04
C LYS A 45 1.94 -5.35 -2.13
N ILE A 46 2.49 -5.52 -3.34
CA ILE A 46 1.77 -6.23 -4.42
C ILE A 46 1.42 -7.67 -4.03
N LEU A 47 2.32 -8.35 -3.32
CA LEU A 47 2.12 -9.75 -2.93
C LEU A 47 1.17 -9.90 -1.75
N LEU A 48 1.17 -8.94 -0.83
CA LEU A 48 0.43 -9.00 0.43
C LEU A 48 -0.82 -8.13 0.47
N GLY A 49 -1.01 -7.15 -0.42
CA GLY A 49 -2.15 -6.24 -0.42
C GLY A 49 -3.49 -6.96 -0.60
N GLY A 50 -3.51 -8.02 -1.40
CA GLY A 50 -4.67 -8.91 -1.52
C GLY A 50 -4.94 -9.80 -0.29
N VAL A 51 -4.04 -9.84 0.70
CA VAL A 51 -4.13 -10.74 1.85
C VAL A 51 -4.26 -9.96 3.16
N ASP A 52 -3.54 -8.86 3.28
CA ASP A 52 -3.35 -8.07 4.48
C ASP A 52 -3.80 -6.62 4.23
N SER A 53 -4.83 -6.22 4.98
CA SER A 53 -5.45 -4.91 4.92
C SER A 53 -4.49 -3.77 5.26
N TRP A 54 -3.43 -4.03 6.02
CA TRP A 54 -2.45 -3.01 6.35
C TRP A 54 -1.67 -2.54 5.11
N PHE A 55 -1.33 -3.46 4.21
CA PHE A 55 -0.67 -3.13 2.94
C PHE A 55 -1.61 -2.46 1.94
N ASP A 56 -2.89 -2.83 1.97
CA ASP A 56 -3.95 -2.22 1.17
C ASP A 56 -4.21 -0.76 1.60
N LEU A 57 -4.20 -0.47 2.91
CA LEU A 57 -4.49 0.86 3.44
C LEU A 57 -3.35 1.87 3.30
N LEU A 58 -2.15 1.44 2.90
CA LEU A 58 -0.94 2.27 2.89
C LEU A 58 -1.02 3.50 1.97
N ASP A 59 -1.82 3.44 0.90
CA ASP A 59 -2.06 4.52 -0.06
C ASP A 59 -3.45 5.16 0.08
N GLU A 60 -4.27 4.74 1.05
CA GLU A 60 -5.61 5.28 1.29
C GLU A 60 -5.73 5.99 2.65
N GLU A 61 -5.05 5.49 3.70
CA GLU A 61 -5.14 5.98 5.07
C GLU A 61 -3.77 6.15 5.72
N LYS A 62 -3.67 7.11 6.66
CA LYS A 62 -2.41 7.36 7.38
C LYS A 62 -2.16 6.26 8.41
N VAL A 63 -1.13 5.44 8.19
CA VAL A 63 -0.78 4.33 9.10
C VAL A 63 0.18 4.81 10.20
N SER A 64 0.00 4.33 11.42
CA SER A 64 0.98 4.54 12.48
C SER A 64 2.12 3.54 12.32
N LEU A 65 3.34 4.03 12.11
CA LEU A 65 4.57 3.24 12.24
C LEU A 65 4.96 3.17 13.72
N ASP A 66 4.04 2.74 14.58
CA ASP A 66 4.45 2.39 15.93
C ASP A 66 5.23 1.07 15.83
N ASN A 67 6.47 1.09 16.32
CA ASN A 67 7.36 -0.06 16.35
C ASN A 67 6.75 -1.14 17.27
N ASP A 68 5.80 -1.91 16.77
CA ASP A 68 5.51 -3.20 17.38
C ASP A 68 6.70 -4.10 17.04
N GLU A 69 7.51 -4.37 18.05
CA GLU A 69 8.57 -5.37 17.99
C GLU A 69 8.02 -6.64 17.33
N PRO A 70 8.77 -7.28 16.42
CA PRO A 70 8.30 -8.49 15.78
C PRO A 70 7.95 -9.50 16.85
N SER A 71 6.67 -9.85 16.92
CA SER A 71 6.14 -10.88 17.79
C SER A 71 6.98 -12.15 17.62
N GLN A 72 7.82 -12.44 18.62
CA GLN A 72 8.61 -13.67 18.66
C GLN A 72 7.65 -14.86 18.78
N TYR A 73 7.46 -15.58 17.68
CA TYR A 73 6.91 -16.94 17.67
C TYR A 73 7.87 -17.87 16.94
#